data_AF-A0AAW9ZP66-F1
#
_entry.id   AF-A0AAW9ZP66-F1
#
_cell.length_a   1.000
_cell.length_b   1.000
_cell.length_c   1.000
_cell.angle_alpha   90.00
_cell.angle_beta   90.00
_cell.angle_gamma   90.00
#
_symmetry.space_group_name_H-M   'P 1'
#
loop_
_entity.id
_entity.type
_entity.pdbx_description
1 polymer ?
#
loop_
_entity_poly.entity_id
_entity_poly.type
_entity_poly.pdbx_seq_one_letter_code
_entity_poly.pdbx_strand_id
1 'polypeptide(L)'
;MAISTDNKLSVLDKLDKAGVEYLQFDAYNEEDYSEKYQSEYIDLFEEIVVNKIFKHFGIDPQDNETIVNYFAKENGKWFVSFYEPEAIATIEDILNDDYSALKELRTW
;
A
#
# COMPACT_ATOMS: atom_id res chain seq x y z
N MET A 1 -12.47 -19.38 17.09
CA MET A 1 -12.18 -17.95 17.29
C MET A 1 -11.98 -17.36 15.91
N ALA A 2 -12.95 -16.57 15.43
CA ALA A 2 -12.78 -15.81 14.20
C ALA A 2 -11.87 -14.61 14.51
N ILE A 3 -10.80 -14.45 13.75
CA ILE A 3 -9.98 -13.26 13.80
C ILE A 3 -10.87 -12.17 13.18
N SER A 4 -11.35 -11.25 14.00
CA SER A 4 -12.12 -10.10 13.53
C SER A 4 -11.24 -9.30 12.56
N THR A 5 -11.71 -9.17 11.34
CA THR A 5 -11.15 -8.36 10.26
C THR A 5 -11.29 -6.85 10.53
N ASP A 6 -11.87 -6.45 11.67
CA ASP A 6 -12.35 -5.07 11.92
C ASP A 6 -11.24 -4.05 12.23
N ASN A 7 -9.98 -4.48 12.37
CA ASN A 7 -8.89 -3.58 12.79
C ASN A 7 -7.93 -3.15 11.66
N LYS A 8 -8.01 -3.76 10.47
CA LYS A 8 -7.07 -3.51 9.34
C LYS A 8 -7.51 -2.39 8.38
N LEU A 9 -8.74 -1.90 8.54
CA LEU A 9 -9.34 -0.83 7.72
C LEU A 9 -9.27 0.55 8.38
N SER A 10 -8.72 0.67 9.60
CA SER A 10 -8.82 1.93 10.37
C SER A 10 -8.09 3.10 9.71
N VAL A 11 -6.95 2.86 9.06
CA VAL A 11 -6.18 3.89 8.33
C VAL A 11 -6.89 4.26 7.03
N LEU A 12 -7.33 3.27 6.24
CA LEU A 12 -8.07 3.53 4.99
C LEU A 12 -9.40 4.27 5.26
N ASP A 13 -10.13 3.89 6.31
CA ASP A 13 -11.34 4.59 6.74
C ASP A 13 -11.06 6.04 7.16
N LYS A 14 -9.91 6.29 7.79
CA LYS A 14 -9.48 7.64 8.17
C LYS A 14 -9.18 8.48 6.93
N LEU A 15 -8.45 7.93 5.97
CA LEU A 15 -8.14 8.58 4.69
C LEU A 15 -9.41 8.84 3.88
N ASP A 16 -10.34 7.88 3.86
CA ASP A 16 -11.65 7.98 3.21
C ASP A 16 -12.48 9.13 3.77
N LYS A 17 -12.60 9.22 5.11
CA LYS A 17 -13.32 10.31 5.79
C LYS A 17 -12.66 11.67 5.55
N ALA A 18 -11.36 11.68 5.30
CA ALA A 18 -10.59 12.89 5.01
C ALA A 18 -10.62 13.28 3.52
N GLY A 19 -11.19 12.45 2.63
CA GLY A 19 -11.18 12.70 1.19
C GLY A 19 -9.80 12.58 0.55
N VAL A 20 -8.92 11.74 1.11
CA VAL A 20 -7.62 11.44 0.50
C VAL A 20 -7.80 10.40 -0.60
N GLU A 21 -7.34 10.72 -1.80
CA GLU A 21 -7.38 9.88 -3.00
C GLU A 21 -5.98 9.53 -3.52
N TYR A 22 -4.95 10.25 -3.09
CA TYR A 22 -3.56 9.99 -3.42
C TYR A 22 -2.68 10.21 -2.20
N LEU A 23 -1.73 9.31 -1.96
CA LEU A 23 -0.83 9.36 -0.80
C LEU A 23 0.57 8.83 -1.13
N GLN A 24 1.56 9.69 -0.90
CA GLN A 24 2.99 9.39 -0.87
C GLN A 24 3.56 9.72 0.51
N PHE A 25 4.83 9.41 0.73
CA PHE A 25 5.51 9.66 2.00
C PHE A 25 5.47 11.15 2.41
N ASP A 26 5.59 12.05 1.44
CA ASP A 26 5.70 13.49 1.61
C ASP A 26 4.68 14.27 0.75
N ALA A 27 3.62 13.63 0.25
CA ALA A 27 2.58 14.27 -0.54
C ALA A 27 1.22 13.58 -0.41
N TYR A 28 0.13 14.32 -0.62
CA TYR A 28 -1.22 13.77 -0.77
C TYR A 28 -2.08 14.66 -1.69
N ASN A 29 -3.03 14.09 -2.43
CA ASN A 29 -3.96 14.80 -3.33
C ASN A 29 -3.31 15.94 -4.17
N GLU A 30 -2.18 15.64 -4.82
CA GLU A 30 -1.42 16.60 -5.65
C GLU A 30 -0.79 17.80 -4.89
N GLU A 31 -0.70 17.77 -3.56
CA GLU A 31 0.10 18.74 -2.79
C GLU A 31 1.61 18.44 -2.96
N ASP A 32 2.39 19.42 -3.44
CA ASP A 32 3.84 19.28 -3.74
C ASP A 32 4.71 18.80 -2.56
N TYR A 33 4.37 19.20 -1.32
CA TYR A 33 5.04 18.72 -0.11
C TYR A 33 4.11 18.85 1.11
N SER A 34 3.80 17.74 1.77
CA SER A 34 2.96 17.70 2.96
C SER A 34 3.16 16.41 3.76
N GLU A 35 3.51 16.55 5.04
CA GLU A 35 3.68 15.43 5.97
C GLU A 35 2.39 15.07 6.73
N LYS A 36 1.26 15.72 6.39
CA LYS A 36 -0.01 15.62 7.13
C LYS A 36 -0.49 14.18 7.34
N TYR A 37 -0.26 13.30 6.37
CA TYR A 37 -0.65 11.89 6.39
C TYR A 37 0.56 10.93 6.32
N GLN A 38 1.76 11.41 6.69
CA GLN A 38 2.97 10.61 6.65
C GLN A 38 2.88 9.39 7.59
N SER A 39 2.27 9.54 8.76
CA SER A 39 2.03 8.41 9.68
C SER A 39 1.17 7.32 9.05
N GLU A 40 0.11 7.70 8.35
CA GLU A 40 -0.80 6.80 7.66
C GLU A 40 -0.12 6.11 6.48
N TYR A 41 0.74 6.83 5.76
CA TYR A 41 1.59 6.24 4.74
C TYR A 41 2.51 5.16 5.36
N ILE A 42 3.17 5.46 6.48
CA ILE A 42 4.05 4.50 7.18
C ILE A 42 3.26 3.27 7.65
N ASP A 43 2.08 3.48 8.24
CA ASP A 43 1.22 2.37 8.70
C ASP A 43 0.79 1.47 7.52
N LEU A 44 0.36 2.06 6.40
CA LEU A 44 0.00 1.32 5.19
C LEU A 44 1.21 0.61 4.58
N PHE A 45 2.37 1.27 4.54
CA PHE A 45 3.60 0.68 4.03
C PHE A 45 4.00 -0.54 4.85
N GLU A 46 4.01 -0.43 6.19
CA GLU A 46 4.39 -1.56 7.03
C GLU A 46 3.37 -2.70 6.96
N GLU A 47 2.07 -2.41 7.00
CA GLU A 47 1.04 -3.46 6.97
C GLU A 47 0.91 -4.13 5.59
N ILE A 48 0.82 -3.34 4.53
CA ILE A 48 0.53 -3.83 3.18
C ILE A 48 1.81 -4.19 2.42
N VAL A 49 2.82 -3.33 2.42
CA VAL A 49 4.03 -3.58 1.65
C VAL A 49 4.91 -4.59 2.37
N VAL A 50 5.34 -4.28 3.60
CA VAL A 50 6.32 -5.12 4.30
C VAL A 50 5.71 -6.45 4.76
N ASN A 51 4.61 -6.39 5.51
CA ASN A 51 4.07 -7.57 6.18
C ASN A 51 3.28 -8.52 5.27
N LYS A 52 2.77 -8.03 4.14
CA LYS A 52 2.01 -8.83 3.17
C LYS A 52 2.82 -9.09 1.90
N ILE A 53 3.14 -8.06 1.13
CA ILE A 53 3.75 -8.21 -0.20
C ILE A 53 5.19 -8.72 -0.09
N PHE A 54 6.07 -7.99 0.60
CA PHE A 54 7.50 -8.35 0.69
C PHE A 54 7.69 -9.68 1.38
N LYS A 55 6.94 -9.93 2.46
CA LYS A 55 6.92 -11.23 3.12
C LYS A 55 6.49 -12.37 2.19
N HIS A 56 5.51 -12.16 1.30
CA HIS A 56 5.07 -13.17 0.34
C HIS A 56 6.16 -13.49 -0.70
N PHE A 57 6.83 -12.47 -1.23
CA PHE A 57 7.84 -12.61 -2.28
C PHE A 57 9.27 -12.83 -1.75
N GLY A 58 9.49 -12.77 -0.44
CA GLY A 58 10.82 -12.90 0.15
C GLY A 58 11.74 -11.69 -0.12
N ILE A 59 11.17 -10.50 -0.27
CA ILE A 59 11.88 -9.25 -0.53
C ILE A 59 12.36 -8.67 0.80
N ASP A 60 13.61 -8.22 0.85
CA ASP A 60 14.14 -7.47 2.00
C ASP A 60 13.56 -6.05 1.98
N PRO A 61 12.96 -5.54 3.06
CA PRO A 61 12.51 -4.14 3.11
C PRO A 61 13.62 -3.09 2.90
N GLN A 62 14.89 -3.48 3.00
CA GLN A 62 16.05 -2.63 2.69
C GLN A 62 16.52 -2.77 1.24
N ASP A 63 15.86 -3.61 0.44
CA ASP A 63 16.10 -3.73 -0.99
C ASP A 63 15.81 -2.40 -1.70
N ASN A 64 16.72 -2.00 -2.58
CA ASN A 64 16.60 -0.80 -3.41
C ASN A 64 16.17 -1.12 -4.85
N GLU A 65 15.99 -2.38 -5.21
CA GLU A 65 15.48 -2.82 -6.51
C GLU A 65 13.94 -2.87 -6.55
N THR A 66 13.28 -2.88 -5.38
CA THR A 66 11.82 -2.85 -5.28
C THR A 66 11.32 -1.52 -4.67
N ILE A 67 10.79 -0.63 -5.52
CA ILE A 67 10.42 0.73 -5.11
C ILE A 67 8.89 0.88 -5.09
N VAL A 68 8.34 1.12 -3.90
CA VAL A 68 6.94 1.55 -3.75
C VAL A 68 6.81 3.00 -4.18
N ASN A 69 5.80 3.30 -4.98
CA ASN A 69 5.54 4.63 -5.51
C ASN A 69 4.53 5.41 -4.65
N TYR A 70 3.30 4.90 -4.55
CA TYR A 70 2.21 5.57 -3.84
C TYR A 70 1.07 4.61 -3.49
N PHE A 71 0.18 5.08 -2.62
CA PHE A 71 -1.17 4.55 -2.46
C PHE A 71 -2.17 5.50 -3.13
N ALA A 72 -3.16 4.95 -3.81
CA ALA A 72 -4.19 5.75 -4.47
C ALA A 72 -5.57 5.12 -4.34
N LYS A 73 -6.60 5.94 -4.41
CA LYS A 73 -7.99 5.54 -4.42
C LYS A 73 -8.64 5.91 -5.75
N GLU A 74 -9.11 4.90 -6.46
CA GLU A 74 -9.86 5.08 -7.70
C GLU A 74 -11.18 4.30 -7.63
N ASN A 75 -12.28 4.94 -8.03
CA ASN A 75 -13.62 4.32 -8.03
C ASN A 75 -13.99 3.64 -6.70
N GLY A 76 -13.59 4.23 -5.57
CA GLY A 76 -13.88 3.71 -4.24
C GLY A 76 -12.92 2.63 -3.74
N LYS A 77 -11.93 2.21 -4.53
CA LYS A 77 -10.98 1.15 -4.19
C LYS A 77 -9.58 1.70 -3.97
N TRP A 78 -8.90 1.19 -2.95
CA TRP A 78 -7.51 1.53 -2.68
C TRP A 78 -6.55 0.58 -3.38
N PHE A 79 -5.44 1.15 -3.87
CA PHE A 79 -4.38 0.49 -4.59
C PHE A 79 -3.03 0.85 -3.99
N VAL A 80 -2.06 -0.04 -4.16
CA VAL A 80 -0.63 0.24 -3.99
C VAL A 80 0.04 0.14 -5.35
N SER A 81 0.89 1.12 -5.68
CA SER A 81 1.66 1.17 -6.91
C SER A 81 3.15 1.01 -6.59
N PHE A 82 3.85 0.25 -7.43
CA PHE A 82 5.29 0.12 -7.46
C PHE A 82 5.83 0.82 -8.71
N TYR A 83 6.98 1.45 -8.58
CA TYR A 83 7.71 2.06 -9.69
C TYR A 83 8.72 1.07 -10.30
N GLU A 84 9.40 0.30 -9.46
CA GLU A 84 10.38 -0.69 -9.90
C GLU A 84 10.17 -2.00 -9.14
N PRO A 85 9.94 -3.13 -9.84
CA PRO A 85 9.32 -3.17 -11.16
C PRO A 85 7.91 -2.53 -11.13
N GLU A 86 7.45 -2.03 -12.27
CA GLU A 86 6.11 -1.45 -12.39
C GLU A 86 5.04 -2.51 -12.10
N ALA A 87 4.25 -2.28 -11.06
CA ALA A 87 3.15 -3.16 -10.66
C ALA A 87 2.11 -2.38 -9.87
N ILE A 88 0.84 -2.79 -9.96
CA ILE A 88 -0.25 -2.20 -9.20
C ILE A 88 -1.22 -3.29 -8.77
N ALA A 89 -1.68 -3.24 -7.53
CA ALA A 89 -2.67 -4.17 -7.01
C ALA A 89 -3.66 -3.45 -6.10
N THR A 90 -4.88 -3.97 -6.02
CA THR A 90 -5.84 -3.48 -5.02
C THR A 90 -5.41 -3.97 -3.64
N ILE A 91 -5.63 -3.15 -2.62
CA ILE A 91 -5.40 -3.56 -1.23
C ILE A 91 -6.32 -4.74 -0.86
N GLU A 92 -7.53 -4.80 -1.42
CA GLU A 92 -8.47 -5.91 -1.22
C GLU A 92 -7.90 -7.26 -1.68
N ASP A 93 -7.30 -7.31 -2.87
CA ASP A 93 -6.66 -8.54 -3.39
C ASP A 93 -5.52 -8.98 -2.46
N ILE A 94 -4.66 -8.05 -2.04
CA ILE A 94 -3.55 -8.30 -1.13
C ILE A 94 -4.04 -8.84 0.23
N LEU A 95 -5.12 -8.28 0.76
CA LEU A 95 -5.71 -8.74 2.02
C LEU A 95 -6.29 -10.15 1.90
N ASN A 96 -6.78 -10.52 0.71
CA ASN A 96 -7.26 -11.86 0.36
C ASN A 96 -6.16 -12.82 -0.10
N ASP A 97 -4.89 -12.43 0.06
CA ASP A 97 -3.71 -13.18 -0.37
C ASP A 97 -3.66 -13.50 -1.88
N ASP A 98 -4.29 -12.64 -2.70
CA ASP A 98 -4.14 -12.62 -4.15
C ASP A 98 -3.05 -11.61 -4.57
N TYR A 99 -1.92 -12.15 -4.99
CA TYR A 99 -0.74 -11.38 -5.43
C TYR A 99 -0.51 -11.50 -6.95
N SER A 100 -1.52 -11.95 -7.71
CA SER A 100 -1.38 -12.22 -9.15
C SER A 100 -1.00 -10.98 -9.97
N ALA A 101 -1.49 -9.80 -9.57
CA ALA A 101 -1.15 -8.52 -10.18
C ALA A 101 0.28 -8.05 -9.88
N LEU A 102 0.94 -8.63 -8.86
CA LEU A 102 2.29 -8.29 -8.41
C LEU A 102 3.34 -9.34 -8.81
N LYS A 103 3.04 -10.20 -9.77
CA LYS A 103 3.92 -11.30 -10.19
C LYS A 103 5.33 -10.86 -10.63
N GLU A 104 5.48 -9.61 -11.08
CA GLU A 104 6.77 -9.05 -11.52
C GLU A 104 7.72 -8.80 -10.34
N LEU A 105 7.21 -8.72 -9.09
CA LEU A 105 8.02 -8.58 -7.88
C LEU A 105 8.74 -9.88 -7.45
N ARG A 106 8.59 -10.97 -8.21
CA ARG A 106 9.26 -12.24 -7.88
C ARG A 106 10.77 -12.12 -8.09
N THR A 107 11.52 -12.21 -7.01
CA THR A 107 12.96 -12.46 -7.05
C THR A 107 13.20 -13.93 -7.45
N TRP A 108 14.20 -14.17 -8.32
CA TRP A 108 14.54 -15.49 -8.87
C TRP A 108 15.64 -16.17 -8.04
#